data_AF-A0AAW1L4A6-F1
#
_entry.id   AF-A0AAW1L4A6-F1
#
_cell.length_a   1.000
_cell.length_b   1.000
_cell.length_c   1.000
_cell.angle_alpha   90.00
_cell.angle_beta   90.00
_cell.angle_gamma   90.00
#
_symmetry.space_group_name_H-M   'P 1'
#
loop_
_entity.id
_entity.type
_entity.pdbx_description
1 polymer ?
#
loop_
_entity_poly.entity_id
_entity_poly.type
_entity_poly.pdbx_seq_one_letter_code
_entity_poly.pdbx_strand_id
1 'polypeptide(L)'
;MQSDWKAFNYNVEITLCNMTKEERSSHSICTDVIKESYTNSSLKGPGGERNAPYWWNQEISEKRKQCMITRRRYTKLRRRGDGEAESLRTYEEYKQCKKELRRLICLSKKKHWNRLCEELNNNIWGDGYKIAVKGIKQLVPHKLPDRERKEIVRYLFLCSKRETNNRRTRADTVPPFTSIELKEAISNLKTGKAPELDGIPIIPKESKTGQPNSYRPICILNALSKLYEAMTGGSRTHTDQSAY
;
A
#
# COMPACT_ATOMS: atom_id res chain seq x y z
N MET A 1 5.08 47.81 -39.73
CA MET A 1 5.60 48.65 -38.63
C MET A 1 6.44 47.75 -37.74
N GLN A 2 7.75 47.97 -37.71
CA GLN A 2 8.67 47.16 -36.91
C GLN A 2 8.79 47.85 -35.55
N SER A 3 8.17 47.28 -34.52
CA SER A 3 8.18 47.88 -33.18
C SER A 3 9.62 47.95 -32.67
N ASP A 4 10.11 49.16 -32.39
CA ASP A 4 11.44 49.38 -31.85
C ASP A 4 11.48 48.97 -30.37
N TRP A 5 11.88 47.72 -30.15
CA TRP A 5 12.00 47.11 -28.83
C TRP A 5 12.94 47.87 -27.90
N LYS A 6 13.94 48.58 -28.43
CA LYS A 6 14.88 49.35 -27.61
C LYS A 6 14.21 50.60 -27.05
N ALA A 7 13.46 51.31 -27.89
CA ALA A 7 12.69 52.48 -27.47
C ALA A 7 11.61 52.12 -26.45
N PHE A 8 10.95 50.96 -26.61
CA PHE A 8 9.97 50.47 -25.65
C PHE A 8 10.60 50.18 -24.27
N ASN A 9 11.69 49.39 -24.23
CA ASN A 9 12.35 49.05 -22.96
C ASN A 9 12.88 50.29 -22.22
N TYR A 10 13.45 51.24 -22.96
CA TYR A 10 13.94 52.49 -22.38
C TYR A 10 12.83 53.30 -21.69
N ASN A 11 11.65 53.40 -22.33
CA ASN A 11 10.50 54.09 -21.74
C ASN A 11 9.93 53.34 -20.52
N VAL A 12 9.92 52.01 -20.54
CA VAL A 12 9.51 51.18 -19.40
C VAL A 12 10.45 51.40 -18.21
N GLU A 13 11.76 51.40 -18.43
CA GLU A 13 12.75 51.65 -17.38
C GLU A 13 12.62 53.04 -16.76
N ILE A 14 12.41 54.09 -17.58
CA ILE A 14 12.16 55.45 -17.07
C ILE A 14 10.89 55.48 -16.21
N THR A 15 9.82 54.85 -16.67
CA THR A 15 8.54 54.83 -15.96
C THR A 15 8.69 54.13 -14.60
N LEU A 16 9.38 52.99 -14.54
CA LEU A 16 9.65 52.27 -13.30
C LEU A 16 10.54 53.09 -12.34
N CYS A 17 11.52 53.82 -12.85
CA CYS A 17 12.38 54.71 -12.07
C CYS A 17 11.62 55.89 -11.46
N ASN A 18 10.59 56.40 -12.14
CA ASN A 18 9.80 57.54 -11.68
C ASN A 18 8.61 57.15 -10.77
N MET A 19 8.27 55.87 -10.65
CA MET A 19 7.19 55.40 -9.77
C MET A 19 7.52 55.55 -8.28
N THR A 20 6.51 55.93 -7.50
CA THR A 20 6.56 55.94 -6.04
C THR A 20 6.70 54.51 -5.49
N LYS A 21 7.12 54.38 -4.23
CA LYS A 21 7.33 53.06 -3.60
C LYS A 21 6.05 52.21 -3.57
N GLU A 22 4.90 52.84 -3.36
CA GLU A 22 3.59 52.19 -3.34
C GLU A 22 3.22 51.68 -4.73
N GLU A 23 3.39 52.50 -5.78
CA GLU A 23 3.13 52.10 -7.17
C GLU A 23 4.03 50.97 -7.65
N ARG A 24 5.32 50.95 -7.23
CA ARG A 24 6.22 49.82 -7.52
C ARG A 24 5.78 48.53 -6.84
N SER A 25 5.27 48.62 -5.61
CA SER A 25 4.73 47.46 -4.89
C SER A 25 3.49 46.92 -5.60
N SER A 26 2.55 47.80 -5.98
CA SER A 26 1.36 47.42 -6.75
C SER A 26 1.71 46.83 -8.12
N HIS A 27 2.72 47.37 -8.82
CA HIS A 27 3.19 46.81 -10.09
C HIS A 27 3.77 45.41 -9.91
N SER A 28 4.62 45.19 -8.90
CA SER A 28 5.16 43.85 -8.59
C SER A 28 4.02 42.85 -8.35
N ILE A 29 3.06 43.21 -7.49
CA ILE A 29 1.90 42.37 -7.19
C ILE A 29 1.12 42.04 -8.47
N CYS A 30 0.87 43.02 -9.35
CA CYS A 30 0.20 42.78 -10.62
C CYS A 30 1.01 41.84 -11.52
N THR A 31 2.33 42.03 -11.63
CA THR A 31 3.17 41.13 -12.44
C THR A 31 3.21 39.71 -11.88
N ASP A 32 3.15 39.55 -10.56
CA ASP A 32 3.16 38.24 -9.91
C ASP A 32 1.81 37.54 -10.08
N VAL A 33 0.69 38.26 -9.97
CA VAL A 33 -0.66 37.76 -10.30
C VAL A 33 -0.75 37.35 -11.77
N ILE A 34 -0.16 38.13 -12.68
CA ILE A 34 -0.12 37.79 -14.12
C ILE A 34 0.73 36.53 -14.38
N LYS A 35 1.90 36.42 -13.74
CA LYS A 35 2.73 35.21 -13.84
C LYS A 35 1.99 33.99 -13.28
N GLU A 36 1.38 34.13 -12.11
CA GLU A 36 0.64 33.05 -11.43
C GLU A 36 -0.56 32.59 -12.26
N SER A 37 -1.39 33.53 -12.72
CA SER A 37 -2.52 33.23 -13.60
C SER A 37 -2.08 32.56 -14.91
N TYR A 38 -0.99 33.03 -15.54
CA TYR A 38 -0.41 32.38 -16.71
C TYR A 38 0.04 30.94 -16.40
N THR A 39 0.77 30.73 -15.30
CA THR A 39 1.21 29.37 -14.90
C THR A 39 0.05 28.43 -14.59
N ASN A 40 -1.05 28.95 -14.04
CA ASN A 40 -2.26 28.19 -13.72
C ASN A 40 -3.12 27.92 -14.96
N SER A 41 -3.15 28.85 -15.92
CA SER A 41 -3.86 28.70 -17.20
C SER A 41 -3.10 27.84 -18.21
N SER A 42 -1.77 27.75 -18.08
CA SER A 42 -0.96 26.93 -18.94
C SER A 42 -1.30 25.48 -18.65
N LEU A 43 -1.99 24.83 -19.59
CA LEU A 43 -2.30 23.42 -19.53
C LEU A 43 -0.98 22.67 -19.39
N LYS A 44 -0.63 22.27 -18.16
CA LYS A 44 0.39 21.26 -17.92
C LYS A 44 -0.15 20.01 -18.62
N GLY A 45 0.30 19.76 -19.84
CA GLY A 45 0.00 18.52 -20.55
C GLY A 45 0.31 17.32 -19.64
N PRO A 46 -0.24 16.12 -19.89
CA PRO A 46 -0.06 14.95 -19.04
C PRO A 46 1.44 14.66 -18.90
N GLY A 47 1.97 15.11 -17.78
CA GLY A 47 3.36 15.49 -17.62
C GLY A 47 3.66 15.77 -16.16
N GLY A 48 2.99 15.05 -15.25
CA GLY A 48 3.70 14.62 -14.04
C GLY A 48 5.01 13.96 -14.48
N GLU A 49 6.07 14.10 -13.69
CA GLU A 49 7.39 13.53 -13.94
C GLU A 49 7.23 12.18 -14.63
N ARG A 50 7.50 12.15 -15.94
CA ARG A 50 7.37 10.91 -16.69
C ARG A 50 8.47 10.03 -16.15
N ASN A 51 8.11 9.15 -15.20
CA ASN A 51 9.03 8.19 -14.64
C ASN A 51 9.75 7.52 -15.80
N ALA A 52 11.06 7.74 -15.85
CA ALA A 52 11.86 7.13 -16.89
C ALA A 52 11.61 5.62 -16.84
N PRO A 53 11.53 4.94 -18.02
CA PRO A 53 11.34 3.50 -18.02
C PRO A 53 12.35 2.80 -17.12
N TYR A 54 12.00 1.66 -16.53
CA TYR A 54 12.86 0.93 -15.59
C TYR A 54 14.26 0.57 -16.13
N TRP A 55 14.42 0.51 -17.45
CA TRP A 55 15.67 0.22 -18.16
C TRP A 55 16.42 1.49 -18.60
N TRP A 56 15.93 2.68 -18.24
CA TRP A 56 16.58 3.93 -18.56
C TRP A 56 17.76 4.20 -17.63
N ASN A 57 18.89 4.61 -18.19
CA ASN A 57 20.08 4.98 -17.44
C ASN A 57 20.82 6.13 -18.15
N GLN A 58 21.81 6.70 -17.47
CA GLN A 58 22.61 7.82 -17.98
C GLN A 58 23.36 7.47 -19.28
N GLU A 59 23.92 6.26 -19.36
CA GLU A 59 24.67 5.79 -20.53
C GLU A 59 23.79 5.69 -21.79
N ILE A 60 22.57 5.15 -21.66
CA ILE A 60 21.56 5.07 -22.72
C ILE A 60 21.11 6.47 -23.12
N SER A 61 20.96 7.39 -22.15
CA SER A 61 20.61 8.79 -22.43
C SER A 61 21.68 9.46 -23.30
N GLU A 62 22.95 9.33 -22.93
CA GLU A 62 24.08 9.88 -23.69
C GLU A 62 24.19 9.25 -25.07
N LYS A 63 24.10 7.93 -25.18
CA LYS A 63 24.15 7.24 -26.48
C LYS A 63 22.94 7.55 -27.36
N ARG A 64 21.77 7.80 -26.77
CA ARG A 64 20.61 8.31 -27.52
C ARG A 64 20.85 9.72 -28.04
N LYS A 65 21.46 10.61 -27.25
CA LYS A 65 21.86 11.96 -27.72
C LYS A 65 22.83 11.85 -28.91
N GLN A 66 23.87 11.01 -28.80
CA GLN A 66 24.83 10.77 -29.88
C GLN A 66 24.15 10.23 -31.15
N CYS A 67 23.29 9.22 -31.01
CA CYS A 67 22.51 8.65 -32.12
C CYS A 67 21.59 9.70 -32.79
N MET A 68 21.03 10.64 -32.03
CA MET A 68 20.25 11.74 -32.58
C MET A 68 21.11 12.74 -33.36
N ILE A 69 22.31 13.07 -32.86
CA ILE A 69 23.25 13.95 -33.55
C ILE A 69 23.67 13.36 -34.89
N THR A 70 24.11 12.10 -34.91
CA THR A 70 24.53 11.40 -36.14
C THR A 70 23.38 11.24 -37.13
N ARG A 71 22.17 10.91 -36.67
CA ARG A 71 20.96 10.89 -37.52
C ARG A 71 20.68 12.25 -38.16
N ARG A 72 20.77 13.33 -37.39
CA ARG A 72 20.54 14.70 -37.89
C ARG A 72 21.60 15.09 -38.93
N ARG A 73 22.87 14.72 -38.72
CA ARG A 73 23.96 14.95 -39.68
C ARG A 73 23.70 14.22 -41.00
N TYR A 74 23.45 12.91 -40.94
CA TYR A 74 23.11 12.10 -42.12
C TYR A 74 21.88 12.63 -42.88
N THR A 75 20.79 12.93 -42.16
CA THR A 75 19.55 13.42 -42.80
C THR A 75 19.70 14.80 -43.43
N LYS A 76 20.54 15.68 -42.88
CA LYS A 76 20.85 16.98 -43.49
C LYS A 76 21.66 16.82 -44.78
N LEU A 77 22.73 16.02 -44.75
CA LEU A 77 23.57 15.76 -45.94
C LEU A 77 22.77 15.12 -47.07
N ARG A 78 21.99 14.08 -46.75
CA ARG A 78 21.13 13.40 -47.73
C ARG A 78 20.11 14.33 -48.39
N ARG A 79 19.64 15.36 -47.68
CA ARG A 79 18.69 16.35 -48.22
C ARG A 79 19.35 17.40 -49.11
N ARG A 80 20.63 17.71 -48.87
CA ARG A 80 21.39 18.66 -49.69
C ARG A 80 21.85 18.04 -51.01
N GLY A 81 22.07 16.73 -51.04
CA GLY A 81 22.58 16.04 -52.22
C GLY A 81 24.11 16.19 -52.40
N ASP A 82 24.78 16.75 -51.40
CA ASP A 82 26.22 16.98 -51.43
C ASP A 82 26.97 15.70 -51.02
N GLY A 83 27.87 15.22 -51.89
CA GLY A 83 28.88 14.19 -51.58
C GLY A 83 28.34 12.82 -51.15
N GLU A 84 28.17 11.91 -52.11
CA GLU A 84 27.74 10.52 -51.85
C GLU A 84 28.66 9.79 -50.85
N ALA A 85 29.98 10.01 -50.95
CA ALA A 85 30.97 9.44 -50.04
C ALA A 85 30.80 9.92 -48.58
N GLU A 86 30.48 11.20 -48.36
CA GLU A 86 30.26 11.76 -47.02
C GLU A 86 28.91 11.31 -46.43
N SER A 87 27.88 11.22 -47.29
CA SER A 87 26.58 10.65 -46.92
C SER A 87 26.71 9.19 -46.48
N LEU A 88 27.55 8.39 -47.15
CA LEU A 88 27.80 7.00 -46.78
C LEU A 88 28.56 6.88 -45.45
N ARG A 89 29.58 7.71 -45.22
CA ARG A 89 30.33 7.74 -43.95
C ARG A 89 29.43 8.08 -42.76
N THR A 90 28.65 9.15 -42.87
CA THR A 90 27.74 9.57 -41.81
C THR A 90 26.58 8.59 -41.59
N TYR A 91 26.17 7.86 -42.63
CA TYR A 91 25.23 6.76 -42.50
C TYR A 91 25.81 5.59 -41.69
N GLU A 92 27.05 5.19 -41.96
CA GLU A 92 27.70 4.10 -41.23
C GLU A 92 27.92 4.49 -39.75
N GLU A 93 28.32 5.73 -39.47
CA GLU A 93 28.39 6.29 -38.10
C GLU A 93 27.04 6.20 -37.36
N TYR A 94 25.94 6.62 -38.02
CA TYR A 94 24.59 6.54 -37.46
C TYR A 94 24.19 5.08 -37.21
N LYS A 95 24.47 4.17 -38.15
CA LYS A 95 24.16 2.75 -38.05
C LYS A 95 24.90 2.09 -36.88
N GLN A 96 26.18 2.40 -36.70
CA GLN A 96 26.98 1.94 -35.55
C GLN A 96 26.43 2.49 -34.24
N CYS A 97 26.15 3.80 -34.14
CA CYS A 97 25.55 4.41 -32.95
C CYS A 97 24.19 3.78 -32.59
N LYS A 98 23.37 3.49 -33.60
CA LYS A 98 22.06 2.84 -33.42
C LYS A 98 22.19 1.40 -32.95
N LYS A 99 23.15 0.64 -33.50
CA LYS A 99 23.46 -0.74 -33.07
C LYS A 99 23.89 -0.73 -31.60
N GLU A 100 24.77 0.20 -31.24
CA GLU A 100 25.28 0.32 -29.88
C GLU A 100 24.19 0.74 -28.88
N LEU A 101 23.36 1.71 -29.23
CA LEU A 101 22.20 2.09 -28.41
C LEU A 101 21.26 0.90 -28.16
N ARG A 102 20.98 0.10 -29.19
CA ARG A 102 20.16 -1.12 -29.04
C ARG A 102 20.82 -2.14 -28.12
N ARG A 103 22.14 -2.33 -28.26
CA ARG A 103 22.93 -3.22 -27.40
C ARG A 103 22.81 -2.80 -25.94
N LEU A 104 23.01 -1.52 -25.63
CA LEU A 104 22.91 -0.99 -24.27
C LEU A 104 21.51 -1.10 -23.67
N ILE A 105 20.45 -0.84 -24.46
CA ILE A 105 19.07 -1.05 -24.01
C ILE A 105 18.84 -2.54 -23.69
N CYS A 106 19.31 -3.44 -24.54
CA CYS A 106 19.19 -4.88 -24.32
C CYS A 106 19.92 -5.31 -23.04
N LEU A 107 21.14 -4.84 -22.83
CA LEU A 107 21.93 -5.12 -21.63
C LEU A 107 21.29 -4.57 -20.37
N SER A 108 20.79 -3.34 -20.39
CA SER A 108 20.11 -2.76 -19.24
C SER A 108 18.83 -3.53 -18.89
N LYS A 109 18.02 -3.89 -19.88
CA LYS A 109 16.84 -4.74 -19.67
C LYS A 109 17.22 -6.10 -19.09
N LYS A 110 18.26 -6.75 -19.61
CA LYS A 110 18.76 -8.04 -19.10
C LYS A 110 19.26 -7.92 -17.67
N LYS A 111 20.02 -6.87 -17.35
CA LYS A 111 20.51 -6.61 -15.99
C LYS A 111 19.36 -6.42 -15.01
N HIS A 112 18.36 -5.62 -15.40
CA HIS A 112 17.18 -5.40 -14.56
C HIS A 112 16.36 -6.67 -14.38
N TRP A 113 16.20 -7.48 -15.44
CA TRP A 113 15.53 -8.78 -15.36
C TRP A 113 16.25 -9.75 -14.41
N ASN A 114 17.57 -9.87 -14.53
CA ASN A 114 18.36 -10.73 -13.63
C ASN A 114 18.22 -10.29 -12.17
N ARG A 115 18.33 -8.99 -11.91
CA ARG A 115 18.11 -8.42 -10.57
C ARG A 115 16.72 -8.75 -10.04
N LEU A 116 15.69 -8.63 -10.88
CA LEU A 116 14.31 -8.96 -10.49
C LEU A 116 14.17 -10.44 -10.11
N CYS A 117 14.82 -11.34 -10.84
CA CYS A 117 14.84 -12.78 -10.52
C CYS A 117 15.60 -13.08 -9.22
N GLU A 118 16.73 -12.42 -8.98
CA GLU A 118 17.50 -12.53 -7.73
C GLU A 118 16.68 -12.02 -6.54
N GLU A 119 16.00 -10.88 -6.69
CA GLU A 119 15.10 -10.33 -5.68
C GLU A 119 13.91 -11.27 -5.40
N LEU A 120 13.36 -11.94 -6.42
CA LEU A 120 12.29 -12.93 -6.26
C LEU A 120 12.74 -14.14 -5.43
N ASN A 121 13.97 -14.63 -5.65
CA ASN A 121 14.53 -15.75 -4.88
C ASN A 121 14.69 -15.39 -3.40
N ASN A 122 14.99 -14.13 -3.09
CA ASN A 122 15.13 -13.65 -1.71
C ASN A 122 13.79 -13.28 -1.07
N ASN A 123 12.86 -12.73 -1.85
CA ASN A 123 11.55 -12.28 -1.40
C ASN A 123 10.47 -12.61 -2.44
N ILE A 124 9.77 -13.72 -2.20
CA ILE A 124 8.67 -14.21 -3.03
C ILE A 124 7.48 -13.24 -3.14
N TRP A 125 7.35 -12.26 -2.23
CA TRP A 125 6.29 -11.24 -2.23
C TRP A 125 6.78 -9.85 -2.67
N GLY A 126 8.00 -9.76 -3.21
CA GLY A 126 8.64 -8.51 -3.64
C GLY A 126 8.09 -7.94 -4.94
N ASP A 127 8.91 -7.14 -5.62
CA ASP A 127 8.47 -6.42 -6.82
C ASP A 127 8.16 -7.35 -8.00
N GLY A 128 8.86 -8.49 -8.10
CA GLY A 128 8.55 -9.53 -9.10
C GLY A 128 7.11 -10.04 -8.98
N TYR A 129 6.66 -10.35 -7.75
CA TYR A 129 5.28 -10.76 -7.48
C TYR A 129 4.28 -9.65 -7.78
N LYS A 130 4.56 -8.41 -7.37
CA LYS A 130 3.68 -7.26 -7.65
C LYS A 130 3.49 -7.04 -9.16
N ILE A 131 4.57 -7.17 -9.94
CA ILE A 131 4.52 -7.06 -11.41
C ILE A 131 3.64 -8.17 -12.00
N ALA A 132 3.85 -9.42 -11.58
CA ALA A 132 3.06 -10.56 -12.05
C ALA A 132 1.56 -10.39 -11.72
N VAL A 133 1.23 -10.06 -10.47
CA VAL A 133 -0.17 -9.84 -10.04
C VAL A 133 -0.82 -8.66 -10.76
N LYS A 134 -0.08 -7.57 -11.00
CA LYS A 134 -0.60 -6.43 -11.75
C LYS A 134 -0.97 -6.82 -13.19
N GLY A 135 -0.19 -7.71 -13.81
CA GLY A 135 -0.53 -8.30 -15.11
C GLY A 135 -1.79 -9.17 -15.05
N ILE A 136 -1.93 -10.00 -14.01
CA ILE A 136 -3.09 -10.88 -13.84
C ILE A 136 -4.39 -10.09 -13.58
N LYS A 137 -4.33 -8.99 -12.79
CA LYS A 137 -5.49 -8.13 -12.51
C LYS A 137 -6.10 -7.47 -13.74
N GLN A 138 -5.36 -7.42 -14.86
CA GLN A 138 -5.88 -6.92 -16.13
C GLN A 138 -6.69 -7.98 -16.89
N LEU A 139 -6.63 -9.25 -16.49
CA LEU A 139 -7.66 -10.21 -16.89
C LEU A 139 -8.93 -9.88 -16.12
N VAL A 140 -10.03 -9.70 -16.86
CA VAL A 140 -11.36 -9.55 -16.28
C VAL A 140 -11.56 -10.71 -15.30
N PRO A 141 -11.87 -10.47 -14.02
CA PRO A 141 -12.12 -11.55 -13.08
C PRO A 141 -13.17 -12.47 -13.70
N HIS A 142 -12.86 -13.76 -13.84
CA HIS A 142 -13.84 -14.71 -14.30
C HIS A 142 -15.05 -14.63 -13.37
N LYS A 143 -16.14 -14.02 -13.84
CA LYS A 143 -17.36 -13.85 -13.05
C LYS A 143 -18.02 -15.22 -12.97
N LEU A 144 -17.66 -15.98 -11.93
CA LEU A 144 -18.32 -17.24 -11.62
C LEU A 144 -19.82 -16.97 -11.45
N PRO A 145 -20.71 -17.63 -12.21
CA PRO A 145 -22.14 -17.50 -12.03
C PRO A 145 -22.54 -17.87 -10.60
N ASP A 146 -23.59 -17.25 -10.08
CA ASP A 146 -23.98 -17.39 -8.67
C ASP A 146 -24.28 -18.83 -8.26
N ARG A 147 -24.67 -19.68 -9.21
CA ARG A 147 -24.89 -21.12 -8.99
C ARG A 147 -23.60 -21.84 -8.61
N GLU A 148 -22.55 -21.70 -9.41
CA GLU A 148 -21.23 -22.30 -9.14
C GLU A 148 -20.64 -21.76 -7.85
N ARG A 149 -20.82 -20.45 -7.59
CA ARG A 149 -20.36 -19.85 -6.33
C ARG A 149 -21.02 -20.50 -5.11
N LYS A 150 -22.33 -20.77 -5.18
CA LYS A 150 -23.06 -21.48 -4.11
C LYS A 150 -22.59 -22.92 -3.92
N GLU A 151 -22.29 -23.64 -5.00
CA GLU A 151 -21.75 -25.00 -4.94
C GLU A 151 -20.35 -25.04 -4.31
N ILE A 152 -19.46 -24.14 -4.75
CA ILE A 152 -18.11 -24.00 -4.19
C ILE A 152 -18.17 -23.70 -2.69
N VAL A 153 -19.03 -22.76 -2.26
CA VAL A 153 -19.20 -22.43 -0.83
C VAL A 153 -19.71 -23.62 -0.02
N ARG A 154 -20.66 -24.40 -0.56
CA ARG A 154 -21.16 -25.63 0.08
C ARG A 154 -20.06 -26.69 0.24
N TYR A 155 -19.11 -26.76 -0.68
CA TYR A 155 -17.99 -27.70 -0.62
C TYR A 155 -16.85 -27.23 0.29
N LEU A 156 -16.45 -25.96 0.21
CA LEU A 156 -15.36 -25.39 1.01
C LEU A 156 -15.71 -25.33 2.49
N PHE A 157 -16.94 -24.97 2.79
CA PHE A 157 -17.44 -24.90 4.15
C PHE A 157 -18.43 -26.03 4.32
N LEU A 158 -18.07 -27.07 5.08
CA LEU A 158 -19.04 -28.01 5.61
C LEU A 158 -20.05 -27.20 6.42
N CYS A 159 -21.17 -26.84 5.79
CA CYS A 159 -22.42 -26.52 6.46
C CYS A 159 -22.98 -27.83 7.01
N SER A 160 -22.21 -28.49 7.88
CA SER A 160 -22.80 -29.41 8.82
C SER A 160 -23.84 -28.58 9.55
N LYS A 161 -25.12 -28.94 9.38
CA LYS A 161 -26.10 -28.71 10.43
C LYS A 161 -25.56 -29.47 11.64
N ARG A 162 -24.56 -28.91 12.32
CA ARG A 162 -24.48 -29.08 13.76
C ARG A 162 -25.74 -28.38 14.19
N GLU A 163 -26.82 -29.17 14.25
CA GLU A 163 -27.86 -28.94 15.23
C GLU A 163 -27.09 -28.80 16.52
N THR A 164 -26.73 -27.57 16.85
CA THR A 164 -26.22 -27.29 18.17
C THR A 164 -27.36 -27.80 19.03
N ASN A 165 -27.12 -28.86 19.79
CA ASN A 165 -28.02 -29.33 20.83
C ASN A 165 -28.10 -28.30 21.98
N ASN A 166 -28.07 -27.00 21.65
CA ASN A 166 -28.78 -25.94 22.35
C ASN A 166 -30.29 -26.20 22.21
N ARG A 167 -30.74 -27.40 22.62
CA ARG A 167 -31.99 -27.49 23.34
C ARG A 167 -31.76 -26.54 24.51
N ARG A 168 -32.30 -25.32 24.40
CA ARG A 168 -32.58 -24.52 25.58
C ARG A 168 -33.52 -25.43 26.38
N THR A 169 -32.98 -26.22 27.28
CA THR A 169 -33.77 -26.95 28.25
C THR A 169 -34.67 -25.89 28.85
N ARG A 170 -35.99 -26.05 28.71
CA ARG A 170 -36.93 -25.20 29.45
C ARG A 170 -36.45 -25.25 30.89
N ALA A 171 -36.26 -24.07 31.48
CA ALA A 171 -35.78 -23.97 32.84
C ALA A 171 -36.81 -24.65 33.75
N ASP A 172 -36.55 -25.90 34.09
CA ASP A 172 -37.14 -26.49 35.28
C ASP A 172 -36.71 -25.62 36.46
N THR A 173 -37.62 -25.43 37.42
CA THR A 173 -37.38 -24.63 38.62
C THR A 173 -36.14 -25.14 39.34
N VAL A 174 -35.01 -24.47 39.14
CA VAL A 174 -33.74 -24.78 39.80
C VAL A 174 -33.92 -24.43 41.29
N PRO A 175 -33.62 -25.35 42.22
CA PRO A 175 -33.63 -25.04 43.64
C PRO A 175 -32.68 -23.86 43.94
N PRO A 176 -33.05 -22.92 44.82
CA PRO A 176 -32.16 -21.85 45.21
C PRO A 176 -30.90 -22.42 45.86
N PHE A 177 -29.73 -21.84 45.54
CA PHE A 177 -28.46 -22.23 46.13
C PHE A 177 -28.49 -22.01 47.65
N THR A 178 -27.88 -22.93 48.40
CA THR A 178 -27.74 -22.75 49.85
C THR A 178 -26.56 -21.85 50.17
N SER A 179 -26.62 -21.15 51.31
CA SER A 179 -25.55 -20.24 51.76
C SER A 179 -24.23 -20.97 52.07
N ILE A 180 -24.29 -22.29 52.27
CA ILE A 180 -23.14 -23.16 52.51
C ILE A 180 -22.41 -23.44 51.19
N GLU A 181 -23.14 -23.88 50.16
CA GLU A 181 -22.60 -24.09 48.81
C GLU A 181 -21.96 -22.82 48.25
N LEU A 182 -22.58 -21.67 48.50
CA LEU A 182 -22.03 -20.38 48.08
C LEU A 182 -20.68 -20.08 48.76
N LYS A 183 -20.56 -20.33 50.07
CA LYS A 183 -19.31 -20.11 50.82
C LYS A 183 -18.20 -21.06 50.38
N GLU A 184 -18.54 -22.32 50.13
CA GLU A 184 -17.59 -23.32 49.63
C GLU A 184 -17.09 -22.96 48.22
N ALA A 185 -17.99 -22.55 47.32
CA ALA A 185 -17.63 -22.09 45.98
C ALA A 185 -16.71 -20.86 46.01
N ILE A 186 -16.99 -19.88 46.90
CA ILE A 186 -16.12 -18.71 47.10
C ILE A 186 -14.75 -19.12 47.61
N SER A 187 -14.66 -20.10 48.53
CA SER A 187 -13.38 -20.59 49.07
C SER A 187 -12.50 -21.28 48.00
N ASN A 188 -13.13 -21.91 47.01
CA ASN A 188 -12.46 -22.63 45.92
C ASN A 188 -12.14 -21.75 44.70
N LEU A 189 -12.51 -20.45 44.72
CA LEU A 189 -12.17 -19.54 43.64
C LEU A 189 -10.65 -19.25 43.61
N LYS A 190 -10.02 -19.45 42.45
CA LYS A 190 -8.60 -19.12 42.25
C LYS A 190 -8.38 -17.61 42.37
N THR A 191 -7.71 -17.18 43.44
CA THR A 191 -7.28 -15.79 43.66
C THR A 191 -6.07 -15.43 42.77
N GLY A 192 -6.02 -14.20 42.24
CA GLY A 192 -4.92 -13.70 41.40
C GLY A 192 -5.26 -13.43 39.93
N LYS A 193 -6.54 -13.45 39.55
CA LYS A 193 -6.99 -12.97 38.22
C LYS A 193 -7.13 -11.44 38.25
N ALA A 194 -6.80 -10.80 37.13
CA ALA A 194 -6.95 -9.35 36.99
C ALA A 194 -8.42 -8.92 37.18
N PRO A 195 -8.71 -7.86 37.95
CA PRO A 195 -10.05 -7.28 38.06
C PRO A 195 -10.51 -6.74 36.70
N GLU A 196 -11.76 -7.01 36.31
CA GLU A 196 -12.38 -6.45 35.11
C GLU A 196 -13.05 -5.09 35.39
N LEU A 197 -13.53 -4.44 34.31
CA LEU A 197 -14.06 -3.07 34.24
C LEU A 197 -15.17 -2.73 35.28
N ASP A 198 -15.81 -3.74 35.87
CA ASP A 198 -16.89 -3.59 36.86
C ASP A 198 -16.40 -3.28 38.29
N GLY A 199 -15.09 -3.31 38.55
CA GLY A 199 -14.52 -2.82 39.80
C GLY A 199 -14.80 -3.65 41.06
N ILE A 200 -15.34 -4.88 40.93
CA ILE A 200 -15.59 -5.78 42.07
C ILE A 200 -14.33 -6.67 42.29
N PRO A 201 -13.52 -6.43 43.35
CA PRO A 201 -12.33 -7.21 43.60
C PRO A 201 -12.69 -8.58 44.20
N ILE A 202 -12.20 -9.65 43.59
CA ILE A 202 -12.07 -10.94 44.29
C ILE A 202 -10.93 -10.72 45.29
N ILE A 203 -11.25 -10.75 46.59
CA ILE A 203 -10.40 -10.37 47.74
C ILE A 203 -8.90 -10.64 47.48
N PRO A 204 -8.02 -9.63 47.61
CA PRO A 204 -6.65 -9.74 47.14
C PRO A 204 -5.81 -10.65 48.04
N LYS A 205 -5.08 -11.59 47.41
CA LYS A 205 -3.79 -12.05 47.93
C LYS A 205 -2.70 -11.34 47.13
N GLU A 206 -1.67 -10.88 47.85
CA GLU A 206 -0.65 -9.93 47.41
C GLU A 206 -0.06 -10.23 46.02
N SER A 207 0.11 -9.17 45.24
CA SER A 207 0.57 -9.19 43.85
C SER A 207 2.02 -9.63 43.72
N LYS A 208 2.28 -10.69 42.96
CA LYS A 208 3.62 -10.98 42.44
C LYS A 208 3.77 -10.38 41.04
N THR A 209 4.73 -9.48 40.90
CA THR A 209 5.18 -8.87 39.65
C THR A 209 5.89 -9.90 38.76
N GLY A 210 5.34 -10.17 37.57
CA GLY A 210 5.95 -11.00 36.54
C GLY A 210 5.80 -10.36 35.16
N GLN A 211 6.87 -10.39 34.35
CA GLN A 211 6.98 -9.68 33.07
C GLN A 211 6.00 -10.17 31.98
N PRO A 212 5.52 -9.28 31.08
CA PRO A 212 4.52 -9.63 30.09
C PRO A 212 5.18 -10.25 28.85
N ASN A 213 4.99 -11.55 28.63
CA ASN A 213 5.36 -12.17 27.36
C ASN A 213 4.23 -13.02 26.76
N SER A 214 3.93 -12.71 25.50
CA SER A 214 2.90 -13.27 24.60
C SER A 214 1.46 -12.83 24.87
N TYR A 215 0.90 -12.03 23.95
CA TYR A 215 -0.51 -11.70 23.90
C TYR A 215 -1.29 -12.95 23.47
N ARG A 216 -2.01 -13.57 24.41
CA ARG A 216 -3.02 -14.59 24.13
C ARG A 216 -4.36 -13.96 24.52
N PRO A 217 -5.29 -13.72 23.58
CA PRO A 217 -6.61 -13.23 23.95
C PRO A 217 -7.33 -14.35 24.71
N ILE A 218 -7.35 -14.24 26.03
CA ILE A 218 -8.13 -15.11 26.90
C ILE A 218 -9.46 -14.40 27.10
N CYS A 219 -10.55 -15.09 26.76
CA CYS A 219 -11.90 -14.64 27.10
C CYS A 219 -12.01 -14.65 28.63
N ILE A 220 -11.93 -13.49 29.26
CA ILE A 220 -12.08 -13.39 30.71
C ILE A 220 -13.59 -13.42 30.97
N LEU A 221 -14.09 -14.54 31.50
CA LEU A 221 -15.46 -14.61 32.00
C LEU A 221 -15.55 -13.83 33.34
N ASN A 222 -16.66 -13.11 33.54
CA ASN A 222 -16.94 -12.29 34.72
C ASN A 222 -16.72 -13.06 36.03
N ALA A 223 -16.40 -12.36 37.13
CA ALA A 223 -16.27 -12.97 38.46
C ALA A 223 -17.53 -13.76 38.87
N LEU A 224 -18.72 -13.22 38.54
CA LEU A 224 -20.01 -13.88 38.73
C LEU A 224 -20.17 -15.13 37.86
N SER A 225 -19.69 -15.09 36.62
CA SER A 225 -19.74 -16.25 35.72
C SER A 225 -18.83 -17.38 36.22
N LYS A 226 -17.64 -17.04 36.76
CA LYS A 226 -16.74 -18.03 37.38
C LYS A 226 -17.31 -18.60 38.68
N LEU A 227 -17.99 -17.78 39.49
CA LEU A 227 -18.71 -18.25 40.66
C LEU A 227 -19.83 -19.21 40.27
N TYR A 228 -20.58 -18.88 39.23
CA TYR A 228 -21.64 -19.73 38.69
C TYR A 228 -21.11 -21.06 38.13
N GLU A 229 -20.00 -21.04 37.38
CA GLU A 229 -19.31 -22.26 36.93
C GLU A 229 -18.80 -23.11 38.11
N ALA A 230 -18.24 -22.48 39.15
CA ALA A 230 -17.80 -23.19 40.36
C ALA A 230 -18.96 -23.85 41.11
N MET A 231 -20.09 -23.15 41.22
CA MET A 231 -21.31 -23.68 41.84
C MET A 231 -21.91 -24.85 41.04
N THR A 232 -21.88 -24.79 39.70
CA THR A 232 -22.46 -25.84 38.83
C THR A 232 -21.53 -27.03 38.57
N GLY A 233 -20.22 -26.85 38.74
CA GLY A 233 -19.21 -27.91 38.55
C GLY A 233 -19.07 -28.89 39.71
N GLY A 234 -19.52 -28.52 40.92
CA GLY A 234 -19.39 -29.34 42.14
C GLY A 234 -20.41 -30.47 42.28
N SER A 235 -21.58 -30.38 41.65
CA SER A 235 -22.70 -31.33 41.87
C SER A 235 -22.62 -32.65 41.07
N ARG A 236 -21.44 -33.14 40.67
CA ARG A 236 -21.32 -34.37 39.86
C ARG A 236 -20.64 -35.56 40.53
N THR A 237 -20.44 -35.55 41.85
CA THR A 237 -19.86 -36.71 42.55
C THR A 237 -20.59 -37.01 43.85
N HIS A 238 -21.82 -37.52 43.77
CA HIS A 238 -22.34 -38.53 44.70
C HIS A 238 -23.73 -38.98 44.21
N THR A 239 -23.76 -40.02 43.39
CA THR A 239 -24.92 -40.94 43.38
C THR A 239 -24.36 -42.30 43.73
N ASP A 240 -24.72 -42.73 44.93
CA ASP A 240 -24.39 -44.00 45.55
C ASP A 240 -24.64 -45.18 44.60
N GLN A 241 -23.64 -46.04 44.48
CA GLN A 241 -23.85 -47.45 44.13
C GLN A 241 -23.96 -48.23 45.43
N SER A 242 -25.19 -48.54 45.84
CA SER A 242 -25.51 -49.61 46.80
C SER A 242 -26.95 -50.08 46.55
N ALA A 243 -27.12 -51.41 46.42
CA ALA A 243 -28.35 -52.19 46.22
C ALA A 243 -29.04 -51.97 44.85
N TYR A 244 -29.18 -52.96 43.95
CA TYR A 244 -29.41 -54.41 44.06
C TYR A 244 -28.76 -55.13 42.88
#